data_AF-A0A7X7ESA4-F1
#
_entry.id   AF-A0A7X7ESA4-F1
#
_cell.length_a   1.000
_cell.length_b   1.000
_cell.length_c   1.000
_cell.angle_alpha   90.00
_cell.angle_beta   90.00
_cell.angle_gamma   90.00
#
_symmetry.space_group_name_H-M   'P 1'
#
loop_
_entity.id
_entity.type
_entity.pdbx_description
1 polymer ?
#
loop_
_entity_poly.entity_id
_entity_poly.type
_entity_poly.pdbx_seq_one_letter_code
_entity_poly.pdbx_strand_id
1 'polypeptide(L)'
;MRRLFFILTAGLVLYAPSWAHGAEEHAAEETPGLFAGGIWTSVWTLIVFFVLIWALGKFVWRPLLEALKKREDRIRQDLNMAREERESAKQLADDLKKQLDDAHATAQELLKETNAESDKIREKIIAQAYNDAMETVRDARLQIEQAKQQAMKELYDETVNIARDLSEKILQREVNPEDHRLLIEQGLKEIDVREGNQ
;
A
#
# COMPACT_ATOMS: atom_id res chain seq x y z
N MET A 1 8.01 -49.91 31.34
CA MET A 1 8.64 -49.98 32.69
C MET A 1 7.83 -49.38 33.85
N ARG A 2 6.83 -48.51 33.61
CA ARG A 2 5.91 -48.01 34.68
C ARG A 2 4.98 -49.07 35.29
N ARG A 3 4.77 -50.20 34.62
CA ARG A 3 3.91 -51.30 35.08
C ARG A 3 4.59 -52.23 36.08
N LEU A 4 5.92 -52.41 36.03
CA LEU A 4 6.63 -53.22 37.01
C LEU A 4 6.69 -52.56 38.39
N PHE A 5 6.83 -51.23 38.44
CA PHE A 5 6.85 -50.50 39.71
C PHE A 5 5.46 -50.49 40.37
N PHE A 6 4.39 -50.38 39.58
CA PHE A 6 3.02 -50.50 40.09
C PHE A 6 2.68 -51.91 40.56
N ILE A 7 3.20 -52.96 39.92
CA ILE A 7 2.98 -54.34 40.37
C ILE A 7 3.74 -54.63 41.67
N LEU A 8 4.89 -53.99 41.90
CA LEU A 8 5.70 -54.19 43.11
C LEU A 8 5.18 -53.38 44.31
N THR A 9 4.59 -52.19 44.10
CA THR A 9 3.91 -51.43 45.16
C THR A 9 2.47 -51.88 45.40
N ALA A 10 1.73 -52.28 44.35
CA ALA A 10 0.38 -52.82 44.51
C ALA A 10 0.39 -54.24 45.09
N GLY A 11 1.45 -55.03 44.86
CA GLY A 11 1.62 -56.33 45.51
C GLY A 11 1.87 -56.24 47.01
N LEU A 12 2.44 -55.14 47.50
CA LEU A 12 2.68 -54.91 48.94
C LEU A 12 1.44 -54.36 49.66
N VAL A 13 0.53 -53.68 48.96
CA VAL A 13 -0.71 -53.11 49.53
C VAL A 13 -1.92 -54.05 49.39
N LEU A 14 -1.93 -54.95 48.41
CA LEU A 14 -2.97 -56.00 48.27
C LEU A 14 -2.75 -57.22 49.18
N TYR A 15 -1.66 -57.27 49.93
CA TYR A 15 -1.50 -58.21 51.05
C TYR A 15 -1.79 -57.51 52.39
N ALA A 16 -2.89 -56.77 52.45
CA ALA A 16 -3.56 -56.49 53.71
C ALA A 16 -4.31 -57.77 54.11
N PRO A 17 -3.91 -58.47 55.19
CA PRO A 17 -4.51 -59.73 55.55
C PRO A 17 -5.96 -59.49 56.00
N SER A 18 -6.88 -60.24 55.40
CA SER A 18 -8.33 -60.10 55.46
C SER A 18 -8.98 -60.62 56.76
N TRP A 19 -8.43 -60.28 57.93
CA TRP A 19 -8.99 -60.65 59.23
C TRP A 19 -9.31 -59.41 60.08
N ALA A 20 -10.10 -58.50 59.53
CA ALA A 20 -10.87 -57.60 60.37
C ALA A 20 -12.30 -58.14 60.40
N HIS A 21 -12.68 -58.75 61.53
CA HIS A 21 -14.01 -59.21 61.99
C HIS A 21 -14.27 -60.74 61.95
N GLY A 22 -14.23 -61.36 63.15
CA GLY A 22 -15.31 -62.28 63.57
C GLY A 22 -15.01 -63.78 63.72
N ALA A 23 -14.29 -64.14 64.79
CA ALA A 23 -14.41 -65.36 65.62
C ALA A 23 -14.72 -66.73 64.97
N GLU A 24 -13.67 -67.54 64.78
CA GLU A 24 -13.62 -68.94 65.22
C GLU A 24 -12.13 -69.35 65.34
N GLU A 25 -11.86 -70.24 66.29
CA GLU A 25 -10.58 -70.52 66.91
C GLU A 25 -9.49 -71.03 65.94
N HIS A 26 -8.59 -70.14 65.52
CA HIS A 26 -7.22 -70.52 65.19
C HIS A 26 -6.32 -69.99 66.31
N ALA A 27 -5.69 -70.93 66.98
CA ALA A 27 -4.70 -70.76 68.03
C ALA A 27 -3.74 -69.60 67.71
N ALA A 28 -3.18 -69.03 68.76
CA ALA A 28 -2.04 -68.13 68.70
C ALA A 28 -0.86 -68.78 67.96
N GLU A 29 -0.92 -68.85 66.63
CA GLU A 29 0.25 -68.83 65.79
C GLU A 29 0.76 -67.40 65.91
N GLU A 30 1.69 -67.24 66.85
CA GLU A 30 2.71 -66.22 66.80
C GLU A 30 2.99 -65.97 65.33
N THR A 31 2.60 -64.80 64.78
CA THR A 31 3.15 -64.40 63.48
C THR A 31 4.64 -64.60 63.67
N PRO A 32 5.27 -65.58 62.99
CA PRO A 32 6.68 -65.77 63.23
C PRO A 32 7.24 -64.42 62.84
N GLY A 33 7.73 -63.67 63.83
CA GLY A 33 8.31 -62.36 63.58
C GLY A 33 9.30 -62.55 62.43
N LEU A 34 9.65 -61.47 61.73
CA LEU A 34 10.67 -61.56 60.67
C LEU A 34 11.96 -62.28 61.12
N PHE A 35 12.13 -62.47 62.44
CA PHE A 35 13.20 -63.18 63.14
C PHE A 35 12.78 -64.42 63.97
N ALA A 36 11.55 -64.95 63.85
CA ALA A 36 11.07 -66.09 64.66
C ALA A 36 11.40 -67.46 64.05
N GLY A 37 11.67 -67.52 62.74
CA GLY A 37 12.46 -68.63 62.20
C GLY A 37 13.90 -68.51 62.72
N GLY A 38 14.53 -69.63 63.06
CA GLY A 38 15.89 -69.63 63.60
C GLY A 38 16.88 -68.82 62.76
N ILE A 39 18.08 -68.54 63.30
CA ILE A 39 19.16 -67.72 62.70
C ILE A 39 19.32 -67.82 61.17
N TRP A 40 19.05 -68.97 60.56
CA TRP A 40 19.01 -69.20 59.12
C TRP A 40 18.01 -68.33 58.33
N THR A 41 16.74 -68.21 58.77
CA THR A 41 15.73 -67.42 58.04
C THR A 41 15.99 -65.93 58.16
N SER A 42 16.52 -65.49 59.29
CA SER A 42 16.94 -64.10 59.51
C SER A 42 18.06 -63.68 58.56
N VAL A 43 19.07 -64.55 58.37
CA VAL A 43 20.15 -64.33 57.40
C VAL A 43 19.62 -64.26 55.96
N TRP A 44 18.69 -65.15 55.59
CA TRP A 44 18.07 -65.14 54.26
C TRP A 44 17.26 -63.87 54.00
N THR A 45 16.44 -63.44 54.95
CA THR A 45 15.69 -62.17 54.88
C THR A 45 16.64 -60.98 54.73
N LEU A 46 17.77 -60.97 55.45
CA LEU A 46 18.78 -59.93 55.32
C LEU A 46 19.39 -59.90 53.91
N ILE A 47 19.72 -61.06 53.34
CA ILE A 47 20.25 -61.19 51.97
C ILE A 47 19.24 -60.62 50.96
N VAL A 48 17.96 -61.01 51.05
CA VAL A 48 16.91 -60.51 50.14
C VAL A 48 16.71 -58.99 50.32
N PHE A 49 16.78 -58.48 51.56
CA PHE A 49 16.69 -57.05 51.85
C PHE A 49 17.86 -56.26 51.23
N PHE A 50 19.10 -56.76 51.35
CA PHE A 50 20.27 -56.14 50.72
C PHE A 50 20.19 -56.20 49.19
N VAL A 51 19.74 -57.31 48.62
CA VAL A 51 19.50 -57.45 47.17
C VAL A 51 18.43 -56.47 46.70
N LEU A 52 17.35 -56.28 47.47
CA LEU A 52 16.30 -55.31 47.18
C LEU A 52 16.83 -53.87 47.21
N ILE A 53 17.60 -53.49 48.23
CA ILE A 53 18.24 -52.17 48.32
C ILE A 53 19.17 -51.94 47.14
N TRP A 54 19.98 -52.95 46.78
CA TRP A 54 20.89 -52.85 45.66
C TRP A 54 20.14 -52.67 44.33
N ALA A 55 19.06 -53.43 44.13
CA ALA A 55 18.19 -53.29 42.97
C ALA A 55 17.52 -51.91 42.93
N LEU A 56 16.94 -51.41 44.03
CA LEU A 56 16.32 -50.09 44.10
C LEU A 56 17.33 -48.96 43.87
N GLY A 57 18.50 -49.03 44.50
CA GLY A 57 19.55 -48.02 44.35
C GLY A 57 20.03 -47.90 42.91
N LYS A 58 20.16 -49.02 42.19
CA LYS A 58 20.57 -49.01 40.78
C LYS A 58 19.44 -48.60 39.83
N PHE A 59 18.21 -49.07 40.05
CA PHE A 59 17.09 -48.89 39.11
C PHE A 59 16.28 -47.61 39.31
N VAL A 60 16.13 -47.11 40.54
CA VAL A 60 15.21 -45.97 40.84
C VAL A 60 15.94 -44.63 40.84
N TRP A 61 17.20 -44.61 41.25
CA TRP A 61 17.96 -43.36 41.38
C TRP A 61 18.18 -42.66 40.04
N ARG A 62 18.45 -43.45 38.99
CA ARG A 62 18.62 -42.95 37.62
C ARG A 62 17.37 -42.26 37.06
N PRO A 63 16.18 -42.90 36.97
CA PRO A 63 14.99 -42.27 36.42
C PRO A 63 14.47 -41.10 37.26
N LEU A 64 14.69 -41.10 38.59
CA LEU A 64 14.30 -39.98 39.45
C LEU A 64 15.11 -38.71 39.15
N LEU A 65 16.44 -38.84 39.07
CA LEU A 65 17.32 -37.73 38.71
C LEU A 65 17.07 -37.25 37.28
N GLU A 66 16.82 -38.17 36.34
CA GLU A 66 16.51 -37.82 34.95
C GLU A 66 15.18 -37.06 34.85
N ALA A 67 14.15 -37.47 35.61
CA ALA A 67 12.88 -36.75 35.66
C ALA A 67 13.02 -35.33 36.24
N LEU A 68 13.88 -35.15 37.24
CA LEU A 68 14.14 -33.84 37.85
C LEU A 68 14.92 -32.93 36.90
N LYS A 69 15.99 -33.43 36.28
CA LYS A 69 16.74 -32.71 35.24
C LYS A 69 15.84 -32.32 34.08
N LYS A 70 14.99 -33.23 33.58
CA LYS A 70 14.04 -32.93 32.51
C LYS A 70 13.00 -31.86 32.89
N ARG A 71 12.68 -31.69 34.17
CA ARG A 71 11.82 -30.58 34.63
C ARG A 71 12.60 -29.27 34.68
N GLU A 72 13.80 -29.30 35.24
CA GLU A 72 14.70 -28.14 35.29
C GLU A 72 15.04 -27.62 33.88
N ASP A 73 15.40 -28.50 32.96
CA ASP A 73 15.74 -28.15 31.58
C ASP A 73 14.53 -27.59 30.82
N ARG A 74 13.33 -28.15 31.02
CA ARG A 74 12.11 -27.58 30.44
C ARG A 74 11.82 -26.18 30.96
N ILE A 75 11.87 -25.97 32.27
CA ILE A 75 11.63 -24.63 32.85
C ILE A 75 12.67 -23.63 32.32
N ARG A 76 13.95 -24.04 32.22
CA ARG A 76 14.98 -23.20 31.63
C ARG A 76 14.71 -22.89 30.17
N GLN A 77 14.31 -23.89 29.39
CA GLN A 77 13.98 -23.71 27.98
C GLN A 77 12.78 -22.78 27.82
N ASP A 78 11.69 -23.01 28.55
CA ASP A 78 10.48 -22.20 28.50
C ASP A 78 10.77 -20.74 28.89
N LEU A 79 11.59 -20.51 29.92
CA LEU A 79 12.01 -19.16 30.33
C LEU A 79 12.91 -18.48 29.29
N ASN A 80 13.80 -19.23 28.65
CA ASN A 80 14.65 -18.68 27.59
C ASN A 80 13.83 -18.34 26.34
N MET A 81 12.93 -19.22 25.92
CA MET A 81 12.01 -18.98 24.82
C MET A 81 11.13 -17.75 25.11
N ALA A 82 10.54 -17.65 26.29
CA ALA A 82 9.73 -16.50 26.67
C ALA A 82 10.53 -15.18 26.68
N ARG A 83 11.82 -15.22 27.05
CA ARG A 83 12.70 -14.05 26.96
C ARG A 83 13.01 -13.66 25.51
N GLU A 84 13.34 -14.63 24.68
CA GLU A 84 13.64 -14.42 23.25
C GLU A 84 12.40 -13.93 22.48
N GLU A 85 11.23 -14.49 22.75
CA GLU A 85 9.95 -14.01 22.20
C GLU A 85 9.65 -12.58 22.66
N ARG A 86 9.91 -12.26 23.92
CA ARG A 86 9.71 -10.89 24.43
C ARG A 86 10.68 -9.90 23.80
N GLU A 87 11.94 -10.29 23.61
CA GLU A 87 12.95 -9.45 22.97
C GLU A 87 12.64 -9.23 21.48
N SER A 88 12.30 -10.30 20.76
CA SER A 88 11.91 -10.20 19.34
C SER A 88 10.62 -9.40 19.16
N ALA A 89 9.61 -9.55 20.03
CA ALA A 89 8.41 -8.73 20.01
C ALA A 89 8.71 -7.25 20.26
N LYS A 90 9.65 -6.95 21.16
CA LYS A 90 10.09 -5.57 21.41
C LYS A 90 10.82 -4.99 20.20
N GLN A 91 11.76 -5.74 19.61
CA GLN A 91 12.47 -5.32 18.39
C GLN A 91 11.49 -5.07 17.24
N LEU A 92 10.53 -5.98 17.03
CA LEU A 92 9.49 -5.82 16.01
C LEU A 92 8.63 -4.58 16.27
N ALA A 93 8.25 -4.30 17.51
CA ALA A 93 7.49 -3.11 17.86
C ALA A 93 8.29 -1.82 17.60
N ASP A 94 9.57 -1.80 17.93
CA ASP A 94 10.46 -0.67 17.68
C ASP A 94 10.66 -0.45 16.17
N ASP A 95 10.80 -1.52 15.38
CA ASP A 95 10.94 -1.44 13.93
C ASP A 95 9.65 -1.00 13.24
N LEU A 96 8.48 -1.51 13.68
CA LEU A 96 7.19 -1.04 13.19
C LEU A 96 6.97 0.44 13.51
N LYS A 97 7.37 0.88 14.70
CA LYS A 97 7.30 2.29 15.06
C LYS A 97 8.16 3.15 14.14
N LYS A 98 9.41 2.74 13.88
CA LYS A 98 10.29 3.44 12.93
C LYS A 98 9.69 3.48 11.53
N GLN A 99 9.12 2.37 11.05
CA GLN A 99 8.47 2.31 9.74
C GLN A 99 7.26 3.24 9.65
N LEU A 100 6.46 3.34 10.72
CA LEU A 100 5.34 4.28 10.77
C LEU A 100 5.81 5.73 10.77
N ASP A 101 6.84 6.04 11.56
CA ASP A 101 7.41 7.39 11.62
C ASP A 101 8.02 7.79 10.26
N ASP A 102 8.71 6.88 9.58
CA ASP A 102 9.27 7.07 8.24
C ASP A 102 8.17 7.25 7.19
N ALA A 103 7.15 6.38 7.19
CA ALA A 103 5.99 6.52 6.30
C ALA A 103 5.26 7.84 6.49
N HIS A 104 5.12 8.32 7.73
CA HIS A 104 4.55 9.62 8.04
C HIS A 104 5.44 10.76 7.50
N ALA A 105 6.76 10.67 7.66
CA ALA A 105 7.70 11.65 7.13
C ALA A 105 7.64 11.71 5.60
N THR A 106 7.69 10.56 4.92
CA THR A 106 7.55 10.48 3.46
C THR A 106 6.20 11.03 2.98
N ALA A 107 5.10 10.71 3.68
CA ALA A 107 3.78 11.24 3.33
C ALA A 107 3.72 12.77 3.46
N GLN A 108 4.33 13.35 4.50
CA GLN A 108 4.40 14.80 4.67
C GLN A 108 5.28 15.46 3.60
N GLU A 109 6.39 14.83 3.22
CA GLU A 109 7.26 15.30 2.14
C GLU A 109 6.52 15.29 0.79
N LEU A 110 5.84 14.19 0.47
CA LEU A 110 5.04 14.05 -0.74
C LEU A 110 3.92 15.10 -0.80
N LEU A 111 3.25 15.39 0.31
CA LEU A 111 2.23 16.44 0.36
C LEU A 111 2.83 17.83 0.11
N LYS A 112 4.02 18.12 0.65
CA LYS A 112 4.72 19.38 0.41
C LYS A 112 5.13 19.52 -1.06
N GLU A 113 5.69 18.47 -1.64
CA GLU A 113 6.07 18.44 -3.06
C GLU A 113 4.85 18.61 -3.96
N THR A 114 3.77 17.87 -3.69
CA THR A 114 2.52 17.94 -4.46
C THR A 114 1.92 19.35 -4.42
N ASN A 115 1.93 20.01 -3.26
CA ASN A 115 1.44 21.38 -3.15
C ASN A 115 2.32 22.35 -3.92
N ALA A 116 3.64 22.24 -3.80
CA ALA A 116 4.57 23.09 -4.54
C ALA A 116 4.47 22.89 -6.06
N GLU A 117 4.27 21.66 -6.52
CA GLU A 117 4.03 21.36 -7.94
C GLU A 117 2.68 21.88 -8.40
N SER A 118 1.63 21.69 -7.60
CA SER A 118 0.28 22.21 -7.89
C SER A 118 0.28 23.73 -8.03
N ASP A 119 1.01 24.44 -7.18
CA ASP A 119 1.15 25.90 -7.26
C ASP A 119 1.88 26.33 -8.54
N LYS A 120 2.96 25.63 -8.93
CA LYS A 120 3.67 25.88 -10.20
C LYS A 120 2.77 25.61 -11.41
N ILE A 121 2.01 24.52 -11.39
CA ILE A 121 1.06 24.20 -12.47
C ILE A 121 -0.02 25.27 -12.55
N ARG A 122 -0.56 25.71 -11.41
CA ARG A 122 -1.55 26.78 -11.35
C ARG A 122 -1.00 28.08 -11.93
N GLU A 123 0.20 28.49 -11.54
CA GLU A 123 0.85 29.68 -12.07
C GLU A 123 1.08 29.56 -13.59
N LYS A 124 1.55 28.40 -14.06
CA LYS A 124 1.74 28.13 -15.49
C LYS A 124 0.44 28.22 -16.28
N ILE A 125 -0.65 27.62 -15.78
CA ILE A 125 -1.97 27.69 -16.43
C ILE A 125 -2.45 29.13 -16.51
N ILE A 126 -2.31 29.90 -15.42
CA ILE A 126 -2.70 31.32 -15.40
C ILE A 126 -1.87 32.11 -16.42
N ALA A 127 -0.55 31.93 -16.44
CA ALA A 127 0.33 32.62 -17.38
C ALA A 127 0.00 32.27 -18.85
N GLN A 128 -0.26 30.99 -19.14
CA GLN A 128 -0.70 30.55 -20.46
C GLN A 128 -2.04 31.17 -20.85
N ALA A 129 -3.03 31.14 -19.95
CA ALA A 129 -4.33 31.75 -20.20
C ALA A 129 -4.23 33.26 -20.47
N TYR A 130 -3.36 33.98 -19.77
CA TYR A 130 -3.10 35.40 -20.06
C TYR A 130 -2.47 35.61 -21.43
N ASN A 131 -1.49 34.80 -21.81
CA ASN A 131 -0.85 34.88 -23.13
C ASN A 131 -1.84 34.57 -24.25
N ASP A 132 -2.63 33.50 -24.11
CA ASP A 132 -3.65 33.10 -25.08
C ASP A 132 -4.74 34.18 -25.23
N ALA A 133 -5.15 34.79 -24.12
CA ALA A 133 -6.09 35.91 -24.14
C ALA A 133 -5.51 37.13 -24.85
N MET A 134 -4.24 37.47 -24.61
CA MET A 134 -3.57 38.57 -25.31
C MET A 134 -3.43 38.31 -26.81
N GLU A 135 -3.07 37.08 -27.19
CA GLU A 135 -3.00 36.66 -28.60
C GLU A 135 -4.37 36.75 -29.26
N THR A 136 -5.42 36.23 -28.61
CA THR A 136 -6.80 36.31 -29.11
C THR A 136 -7.23 37.77 -29.33
N VAL A 137 -6.92 38.67 -28.39
CA VAL A 137 -7.24 40.10 -28.53
C VAL A 137 -6.44 40.75 -29.67
N ARG A 138 -5.16 40.41 -29.83
CA ARG A 138 -4.33 40.91 -30.93
C ARG A 138 -4.90 40.47 -32.27
N ASP A 139 -5.24 39.20 -32.39
CA ASP A 139 -5.73 38.62 -33.64
C ASP A 139 -7.13 39.17 -33.97
N ALA A 140 -8.00 39.35 -32.97
CA ALA A 140 -9.29 40.03 -33.15
C ALA A 140 -9.10 41.48 -33.65
N ARG A 141 -8.13 42.24 -33.11
CA ARG A 141 -7.84 43.60 -33.59
C ARG A 141 -7.34 43.61 -35.03
N LEU A 142 -6.49 42.66 -35.41
CA LEU A 142 -6.01 42.51 -36.79
C LEU A 142 -7.17 42.19 -37.74
N GLN A 143 -8.06 41.27 -37.36
CA GLN A 143 -9.25 40.94 -38.14
C GLN A 143 -10.20 42.13 -38.29
N ILE A 144 -10.40 42.92 -37.22
CA ILE A 144 -11.22 44.14 -37.26
C ILE A 144 -10.62 45.16 -38.24
N GLU A 145 -9.30 45.37 -38.22
CA GLU A 145 -8.65 46.32 -39.12
C GLU A 145 -8.75 45.85 -40.58
N GLN A 146 -8.54 44.56 -40.85
CA GLN A 146 -8.74 43.97 -42.18
C GLN A 146 -10.19 44.11 -42.66
N ALA A 147 -11.16 43.79 -41.81
CA ALA A 147 -12.58 43.91 -42.13
C ALA A 147 -12.97 45.38 -42.41
N LYS A 148 -12.41 46.32 -41.65
CA LYS A 148 -12.61 47.76 -41.88
C LYS A 148 -12.03 48.20 -43.22
N GLN A 149 -10.82 47.79 -43.56
CA GLN A 149 -10.21 48.10 -44.86
C GLN A 149 -11.03 47.53 -46.02
N GLN A 150 -11.50 46.30 -45.88
CA GLN A 150 -12.38 45.66 -46.86
C GLN A 150 -13.70 46.41 -47.01
N ALA A 151 -14.37 46.76 -45.90
CA ALA A 151 -15.61 47.54 -45.93
C ALA A 151 -15.42 48.94 -46.55
N MET A 152 -14.29 49.61 -46.28
CA MET A 152 -13.97 50.90 -46.91
C MET A 152 -13.78 50.78 -48.42
N LYS A 153 -13.15 49.69 -48.88
CA LYS A 153 -12.99 49.41 -50.31
C LYS A 153 -14.35 49.15 -50.97
N GLU A 154 -15.19 48.32 -50.35
CA GLU A 154 -16.55 48.05 -50.84
C GLU A 154 -17.39 49.33 -50.92
N LEU A 155 -17.29 50.21 -49.92
CA LEU A 155 -17.98 51.50 -49.94
C LEU A 155 -17.47 52.42 -51.07
N TYR A 156 -16.16 52.42 -51.33
CA TYR A 156 -15.58 53.18 -52.42
C TYR A 156 -16.08 52.68 -53.79
N ASP A 157 -16.03 51.36 -54.01
CA ASP A 157 -16.49 50.73 -55.24
C ASP A 157 -18.00 51.01 -55.48
N GLU A 158 -18.82 50.93 -54.42
CA GLU A 158 -20.24 51.27 -54.50
C GLU A 158 -20.49 52.75 -54.81
N THR A 159 -19.69 53.65 -54.22
CA THR A 159 -19.79 55.09 -54.49
C THR A 159 -19.39 55.41 -55.94
N VAL A 160 -18.38 54.73 -56.48
CA VAL A 160 -17.97 54.87 -57.89
C VAL A 160 -19.10 54.40 -58.82
N ASN A 161 -19.78 53.30 -58.50
CA ASN A 161 -20.93 52.81 -59.26
C ASN A 161 -22.08 53.84 -59.24
N ILE A 162 -22.43 54.37 -58.06
CA ILE A 162 -23.47 55.41 -57.93
C ILE A 162 -23.10 56.67 -58.72
N ALA A 163 -21.85 57.11 -58.66
CA ALA A 163 -21.38 58.28 -59.41
C ALA A 163 -21.45 58.04 -60.93
N ARG A 164 -21.05 56.86 -61.41
CA ARG A 164 -21.19 56.45 -62.81
C ARG A 164 -22.65 56.49 -63.26
N ASP A 165 -23.55 55.87 -62.50
CA ASP A 165 -24.98 55.80 -62.81
C ASP A 165 -25.61 57.21 -62.86
N LEU A 166 -25.19 58.10 -61.95
CA LEU A 166 -25.62 59.49 -61.94
C LEU A 166 -25.08 60.26 -63.16
N SER A 167 -23.80 60.10 -63.49
CA SER A 167 -23.20 60.71 -64.68
C SER A 167 -23.89 60.24 -65.96
N GLU A 168 -24.21 58.95 -66.09
CA GLU A 168 -24.96 58.40 -67.22
C GLU A 168 -26.34 59.06 -67.34
N LYS A 169 -27.09 59.19 -66.23
CA LYS A 169 -28.40 59.87 -66.22
C LYS A 169 -28.32 61.36 -66.53
N ILE A 170 -27.27 62.07 -66.08
CA ILE A 170 -27.08 63.49 -66.41
C ILE A 170 -26.73 63.67 -67.89
N LEU A 171 -25.79 62.87 -68.43
CA LEU A 171 -25.46 62.91 -69.86
C LEU A 171 -26.69 62.62 -70.72
N GLN A 172 -27.50 61.61 -70.38
CA GLN A 172 -28.74 61.32 -71.11
C GLN A 172 -29.74 62.50 -71.10
N ARG A 173 -29.70 63.37 -70.08
CA ARG A 173 -30.61 64.51 -69.95
C ARG A 173 -30.12 65.79 -70.63
N GLU A 174 -28.82 66.07 -70.57
CA GLU A 174 -28.25 67.35 -71.05
C GLU A 174 -27.72 67.33 -72.48
N VAL A 175 -27.51 66.16 -73.08
CA VAL A 175 -26.89 66.09 -74.40
C VAL A 175 -27.83 66.59 -75.50
N ASN A 176 -27.43 67.69 -76.14
CA ASN A 176 -28.08 68.30 -77.30
C ASN A 176 -27.46 67.72 -78.60
N PRO A 177 -28.20 67.57 -79.72
CA PRO A 177 -27.65 67.13 -81.01
C PRO A 177 -26.35 67.80 -81.48
N GLU A 178 -26.07 69.05 -81.10
CA GLU A 178 -24.79 69.72 -81.41
C GLU A 178 -23.59 69.16 -80.62
N ASP A 179 -23.78 68.77 -79.35
CA ASP A 179 -22.71 68.19 -78.53
C ASP A 179 -22.29 66.80 -79.03
N HIS A 180 -23.23 66.04 -79.59
CA HIS A 180 -22.92 64.76 -80.27
C HIS A 180 -21.97 64.95 -81.45
N ARG A 181 -22.16 66.01 -82.27
CA ARG A 181 -21.28 66.28 -83.41
C ARG A 181 -19.87 66.65 -82.97
N LEU A 182 -19.75 67.50 -81.94
CA LEU A 182 -18.47 67.92 -81.38
C LEU A 182 -17.68 66.74 -80.75
N LEU A 183 -18.36 65.84 -80.04
CA LEU A 183 -17.73 64.65 -79.46
C LEU A 183 -17.25 63.66 -80.53
N ILE A 184 -18.02 63.48 -81.62
CA ILE A 184 -17.61 62.65 -82.75
C ILE A 184 -16.39 63.25 -83.46
N GLU A 185 -16.38 64.57 -83.70
CA GLU A 185 -15.22 65.24 -84.31
C GLU A 185 -13.97 65.16 -83.42
N GLN A 186 -14.10 65.29 -82.09
CA GLN A 186 -12.97 65.12 -81.16
C GLN A 186 -12.46 63.68 -81.12
N GLY A 187 -13.34 62.68 -81.06
CA GLY A 187 -12.95 61.27 -81.08
C GLY A 187 -12.25 60.87 -82.39
N LEU A 188 -12.73 61.37 -83.54
CA LEU A 188 -12.07 61.17 -84.83
C LEU A 188 -10.68 61.82 -84.85
N LYS A 189 -10.54 63.00 -84.25
CA LYS A 189 -9.27 63.72 -84.18
C LYS A 189 -8.24 63.04 -83.27
N GLU A 190 -8.67 62.42 -82.18
CA GLU A 190 -7.78 61.67 -81.28
C GLU A 190 -7.30 60.35 -81.90
N ILE A 191 -8.14 59.69 -82.71
CA ILE A 191 -7.75 58.51 -83.49
C ILE A 191 -6.75 58.90 -84.60
N ASP A 192 -7.02 60.00 -85.31
CA ASP A 192 -6.12 60.53 -86.36
C ASP A 192 -4.74 60.92 -85.79
N VAL A 193 -4.70 61.53 -84.59
CA VAL A 193 -3.45 61.84 -83.88
C VAL A 193 -2.69 60.57 -83.44
N ARG A 194 -3.38 59.46 -83.18
CA ARG A 194 -2.75 58.18 -82.82
C ARG A 194 -2.26 57.39 -84.02
N GLU A 195 -2.87 57.55 -85.19
CA GLU A 195 -2.41 56.96 -86.45
C GLU A 195 -1.29 57.77 -87.12
N GLY A 196 -1.23 59.10 -86.92
CA GLY A 196 -0.18 59.95 -87.48
C GLY A 196 1.19 59.91 -86.77
N ASN A 197 1.35 59.09 -85.73
CA ASN A 197 2.58 58.98 -84.94
C ASN A 197 3.22 57.56 -84.99
N GLN A 198 2.96 56.81 -86.06
CA GLN A 198 3.69 55.60 -86.46
C GLN A 198 4.49 55.84 -87.74
#